data_AF-A0AAJ6CX61-F1
#
_entry.id   AF-A0AAJ6CX61-F1
#
_cell.length_a   1.000
_cell.length_b   1.000
_cell.length_c   1.000
_cell.angle_alpha   90.00
_cell.angle_beta   90.00
_cell.angle_gamma   90.00
#
_symmetry.space_group_name_H-M   'P 1'
#
loop_
_entity.id
_entity.type
_entity.pdbx_description
1 polymer ?
#
loop_
_entity_poly.entity_id
_entity_poly.type
_entity_poly.pdbx_seq_one_letter_code
_entity_poly.pdbx_strand_id
1 'polypeptide(L)'
;MSKSNRAEPQGWMATGTPDPQTVTPDWLAIDPPTIDGVSFKEIRPVATSTGYLTEIFREEWNLDLLPVGQVFQRTLYPGAVTGWHAHAVTQDRLFCSIGSVRISLFDGRKASPTFGAVWHKILGALRPAIVIIPPGVWHGVVSLGPETALVLNMVDKAYSFESPDHRRLPPDTEHIPYKLV
;
A
#
# COMPACT_ATOMS: atom_id res chain seq x y z
N MET A 1 -3.15 -24.30 -19.31
CA MET A 1 -3.36 -25.08 -18.07
C MET A 1 -4.86 -25.13 -17.80
N SER A 2 -5.37 -26.33 -17.52
CA SER A 2 -6.80 -26.64 -17.40
C SER A 2 -7.51 -25.72 -16.40
N LYS A 3 -8.56 -25.01 -16.84
CA LYS A 3 -9.54 -24.41 -15.92
C LYS A 3 -10.15 -25.58 -15.15
N SER A 4 -9.80 -25.75 -13.87
CA SER A 4 -10.37 -26.82 -13.07
C SER A 4 -11.87 -26.59 -12.99
N ASN A 5 -12.65 -27.45 -13.62
CA ASN A 5 -14.11 -27.41 -13.63
C ASN A 5 -14.60 -27.98 -12.30
N ARG A 6 -14.39 -27.24 -11.20
CA ARG A 6 -15.01 -27.59 -9.91
C ARG A 6 -16.50 -27.39 -10.11
N ALA A 7 -17.28 -28.46 -9.95
CA ALA A 7 -18.72 -28.42 -10.14
C ALA A 7 -19.35 -27.41 -9.17
N GLU A 8 -20.27 -26.59 -9.67
CA GLU A 8 -21.06 -25.69 -8.84
C GLU A 8 -21.91 -26.50 -7.84
N PRO A 9 -22.04 -26.06 -6.58
CA PRO A 9 -22.81 -26.79 -5.59
C PRO A 9 -24.30 -26.88 -5.97
N GLN A 10 -24.84 -28.10 -6.02
CA GLN A 10 -26.28 -28.32 -6.21
C GLN A 10 -27.00 -28.43 -4.86
N GLY A 11 -28.22 -27.91 -4.79
CA GLY A 11 -29.07 -28.00 -3.59
C GLY A 11 -28.74 -27.00 -2.48
N TRP A 12 -27.91 -25.99 -2.77
CA TRP A 12 -27.66 -24.88 -1.83
C TRP A 12 -28.80 -23.86 -1.88
N MET A 13 -29.09 -23.22 -0.74
CA MET A 13 -30.13 -22.19 -0.64
C MET A 13 -29.84 -20.96 -1.52
N ALA A 14 -28.56 -20.67 -1.76
CA ALA A 14 -28.09 -19.62 -2.66
C ALA A 14 -26.70 -19.97 -3.19
N THR A 15 -26.38 -19.45 -4.38
CA THR A 15 -25.04 -19.52 -4.97
C THR A 15 -24.30 -18.21 -4.68
N GLY A 16 -23.10 -18.31 -4.09
CA GLY A 16 -22.20 -17.17 -3.92
C GLY A 16 -21.32 -16.95 -5.16
N THR A 17 -20.59 -15.83 -5.18
CA THR A 17 -19.53 -15.61 -6.18
C THR A 17 -18.27 -16.37 -5.74
N PRO A 18 -17.62 -17.15 -6.62
CA PRO A 18 -16.34 -17.78 -6.29
C PRO A 18 -15.27 -16.73 -5.97
N ASP A 19 -14.40 -17.06 -5.02
CA ASP A 19 -13.25 -16.19 -4.72
C ASP A 19 -12.34 -16.06 -5.95
N PRO A 20 -11.83 -14.86 -6.25
CA PRO A 20 -10.80 -14.70 -7.25
C PRO A 20 -9.52 -15.40 -6.79
N GLN A 21 -8.65 -15.75 -7.75
CA GLN A 21 -7.32 -16.23 -7.41
C GLN A 21 -6.53 -15.12 -6.70
N THR A 22 -6.06 -15.37 -5.49
CA THR A 22 -5.32 -14.39 -4.68
C THR A 22 -3.81 -14.63 -4.64
N VAL A 23 -3.35 -15.84 -5.02
CA VAL A 23 -1.94 -16.25 -4.98
C VAL A 23 -1.55 -17.15 -6.15
N THR A 24 -0.28 -17.11 -6.55
CA THR A 24 0.34 -18.04 -7.51
C THR A 24 0.70 -19.37 -6.84
N PRO A 25 1.04 -20.43 -7.60
CA PRO A 25 1.58 -21.68 -7.04
C PRO A 25 2.86 -21.49 -6.20
N ASP A 26 3.64 -20.44 -6.49
CA ASP A 26 4.84 -20.07 -5.73
C ASP A 26 4.52 -19.20 -4.49
N TRP A 27 3.24 -19.08 -4.13
CA TRP A 27 2.73 -18.29 -3.03
C TRP A 27 3.02 -16.78 -3.14
N LEU A 28 3.12 -16.27 -4.37
CA LEU A 28 3.19 -14.84 -4.63
C LEU A 28 1.78 -14.27 -4.74
N ALA A 29 1.51 -13.14 -4.09
CA ALA A 29 0.21 -12.50 -4.21
C ALA A 29 -0.07 -12.04 -5.66
N ILE A 30 -1.30 -12.27 -6.13
CA ILE A 30 -1.76 -11.84 -7.44
C ILE A 30 -2.64 -10.60 -7.24
N ASP A 31 -1.98 -9.45 -7.09
CA ASP A 31 -2.65 -8.16 -6.98
C ASP A 31 -1.67 -7.01 -7.23
N PRO A 32 -1.22 -6.80 -8.48
CA PRO A 32 -0.39 -5.65 -8.80
C PRO A 32 -1.21 -4.35 -8.61
N PRO A 33 -0.56 -3.22 -8.28
CA PRO A 33 -1.23 -1.93 -8.26
C PRO A 33 -1.93 -1.65 -9.57
N THR A 34 -3.18 -1.19 -9.49
CA THR A 34 -3.99 -0.81 -10.66
C THR A 34 -3.82 0.64 -11.05
N ILE A 35 -2.98 1.40 -10.32
CA ILE A 35 -2.77 2.83 -10.49
C ILE A 35 -1.44 3.07 -11.21
N ASP A 36 -1.49 3.86 -12.29
CA ASP A 36 -0.33 4.19 -13.12
C ASP A 36 0.81 4.83 -12.31
N GLY A 37 2.01 4.27 -12.43
CA GLY A 37 3.20 4.72 -11.71
C GLY A 37 3.28 4.30 -10.23
N VAL A 38 2.28 3.61 -9.68
CA VAL A 38 2.42 2.98 -8.35
C VAL A 38 3.14 1.64 -8.51
N SER A 39 4.24 1.47 -7.77
CA SER A 39 4.98 0.21 -7.71
C SER A 39 4.77 -0.47 -6.37
N PHE A 40 4.73 -1.79 -6.36
CA PHE A 40 4.57 -2.60 -5.16
C PHE A 40 5.51 -3.79 -5.20
N LYS A 41 6.16 -4.06 -4.09
CA LYS A 41 7.02 -5.24 -3.95
C LYS A 41 6.85 -5.84 -2.56
N GLU A 42 6.51 -7.12 -2.51
CA GLU A 42 6.58 -7.91 -1.28
C GLU A 42 8.02 -8.35 -1.02
N ILE A 43 8.40 -8.34 0.26
CA ILE A 43 9.70 -8.78 0.73
C ILE A 43 9.49 -10.05 1.54
N ARG A 44 10.27 -11.08 1.23
CA ARG A 44 10.32 -12.31 2.02
C ARG A 44 11.34 -12.16 3.14
N PRO A 45 10.91 -12.18 4.42
CA PRO A 45 11.84 -12.20 5.55
C PRO A 45 12.69 -13.46 5.56
N VAL A 46 13.89 -13.36 6.10
CA VAL A 46 14.79 -14.49 6.33
C VAL A 46 14.93 -14.70 7.83
N ALA A 47 14.47 -15.86 8.33
CA ALA A 47 14.64 -16.23 9.73
C ALA A 47 16.13 -16.46 10.06
N THR A 48 16.53 -16.03 11.26
CA THR A 48 17.89 -16.18 11.81
C THR A 48 17.81 -16.83 13.18
N SER A 49 18.96 -17.15 13.80
CA SER A 49 18.99 -17.73 15.16
C SER A 49 18.47 -16.80 16.26
N THR A 50 18.34 -15.50 15.96
CA THR A 50 17.96 -14.46 16.93
C THR A 50 16.71 -13.68 16.52
N GLY A 51 16.04 -14.07 15.43
CA GLY A 51 14.86 -13.37 14.92
C GLY A 51 14.71 -13.53 13.42
N TYR A 52 14.53 -12.42 12.70
CA TYR A 52 14.43 -12.40 11.25
C TYR A 52 14.99 -11.09 10.68
N LEU A 53 15.56 -11.16 9.48
CA LEU A 53 16.00 -10.02 8.69
C LEU A 53 14.97 -9.75 7.59
N THR A 54 14.57 -8.50 7.42
CA THR A 54 13.68 -8.06 6.35
C THR A 54 14.28 -6.83 5.71
N GLU A 55 14.54 -6.89 4.40
CA GLU A 55 14.95 -5.71 3.64
C GLU A 55 13.77 -4.73 3.53
N ILE A 56 14.04 -3.44 3.62
CA ILE A 56 13.02 -2.39 3.51
C ILE A 56 13.05 -1.75 2.13
N PHE A 57 14.25 -1.38 1.67
CA PHE A 57 14.49 -0.75 0.38
C PHE A 57 15.86 -1.18 -0.14
N ARG A 58 15.95 -1.34 -1.47
CA ARG A 58 17.18 -1.62 -2.21
C ARG A 58 17.05 -0.97 -3.59
N GLU A 59 18.05 -0.23 -4.01
CA GLU A 59 18.06 0.50 -5.29
C GLU A 59 17.94 -0.46 -6.48
N GLU A 60 18.63 -1.60 -6.41
CA GLU A 60 18.68 -2.63 -7.44
C GLU A 60 17.34 -3.33 -7.70
N TRP A 61 16.32 -3.08 -6.87
CA TRP A 61 14.96 -3.53 -7.17
C TRP A 61 14.31 -2.74 -8.32
N ASN A 62 14.89 -1.59 -8.72
CA ASN A 62 14.41 -0.74 -9.81
C ASN A 62 12.90 -0.44 -9.74
N LEU A 63 12.37 -0.25 -8.52
CA LEU A 63 10.96 0.14 -8.32
C LEU A 63 10.72 1.60 -8.69
N ASP A 64 11.76 2.41 -8.56
CA ASP A 64 11.97 3.74 -9.11
C ASP A 64 13.48 3.98 -9.25
N LEU A 65 13.87 5.13 -9.81
CA LEU A 65 15.28 5.52 -10.02
C LEU A 65 15.62 6.84 -9.31
N LEU A 66 14.81 7.22 -8.31
CA LEU A 66 14.97 8.49 -7.60
C LEU A 66 15.85 8.28 -6.36
N PRO A 67 16.60 9.30 -5.91
CA PRO A 67 17.34 9.19 -4.66
C PRO A 67 16.40 9.05 -3.44
N VAL A 68 16.97 8.82 -2.26
CA VAL A 68 16.29 8.98 -0.98
C VAL A 68 16.78 10.28 -0.35
N GLY A 69 15.94 11.33 -0.41
CA GLY A 69 16.25 12.64 0.13
C GLY A 69 16.00 12.76 1.63
N GLN A 70 15.05 11.98 2.16
CA GLN A 70 14.74 11.94 3.60
C GLN A 70 14.09 10.62 3.98
N VAL A 71 14.39 10.16 5.19
CA VAL A 71 13.72 9.01 5.82
C VAL A 71 13.10 9.48 7.12
N PHE A 72 11.84 9.16 7.33
CA PHE A 72 11.15 9.41 8.59
C PHE A 72 10.23 8.24 8.94
N GLN A 73 9.88 8.16 10.21
CA GLN A 73 8.92 7.19 10.70
C GLN A 73 7.66 7.88 11.21
N ARG A 74 6.55 7.18 11.11
CA ARG A 74 5.27 7.57 11.69
C ARG A 74 4.70 6.43 12.51
N THR A 75 4.40 6.74 13.76
CA THR A 75 3.75 5.83 14.70
C THR A 75 2.23 6.06 14.66
N LEU A 76 1.45 4.99 14.53
CA LEU A 76 -0.01 5.01 14.55
C LEU A 76 -0.54 4.20 15.74
N TYR A 77 -1.31 4.84 16.61
CA TYR A 77 -2.04 4.14 17.66
C TYR A 77 -3.10 3.18 17.08
N PRO A 78 -3.56 2.19 17.86
CA PRO A 78 -4.63 1.28 17.43
C PRO A 78 -5.86 2.04 16.91
N GLY A 79 -6.34 1.67 15.72
CA GLY A 79 -7.48 2.30 15.06
C GLY A 79 -7.23 3.70 14.49
N ALA A 80 -6.02 4.24 14.58
CA ALA A 80 -5.72 5.56 14.02
C ALA A 80 -5.88 5.56 12.50
N VAL A 81 -6.56 6.58 11.99
CA VAL A 81 -6.77 6.83 10.55
C VAL A 81 -5.98 8.08 10.17
N THR A 82 -5.26 7.99 9.05
CA THR A 82 -4.63 9.15 8.43
C THR A 82 -4.85 9.17 6.94
N GLY A 83 -4.82 10.38 6.39
CA GLY A 83 -5.21 10.62 5.02
C GLY A 83 -6.61 11.25 4.94
N TRP A 84 -6.98 11.76 3.78
CA TRP A 84 -6.21 11.62 2.54
C TRP A 84 -5.07 12.61 2.43
N HIS A 85 -3.92 12.13 1.95
CA HIS A 85 -2.69 12.88 1.77
C HIS A 85 -2.19 12.74 0.33
N ALA A 86 -1.56 13.77 -0.23
CA ALA A 86 -0.89 13.67 -1.52
C ALA A 86 0.28 14.65 -1.59
N HIS A 87 1.41 14.22 -2.16
CA HIS A 87 2.51 15.12 -2.48
C HIS A 87 2.35 15.71 -3.88
N ALA A 88 2.65 16.99 -4.05
CA ALA A 88 2.59 17.64 -5.35
C ALA A 88 3.82 17.34 -6.22
N VAL A 89 4.98 17.11 -5.61
CA VAL A 89 6.23 16.85 -6.33
C VAL A 89 7.08 15.72 -5.73
N THR A 90 6.89 15.39 -4.46
CA THR A 90 7.63 14.34 -3.75
C THR A 90 7.00 12.96 -4.02
N GLN A 91 7.84 11.94 -4.16
CA GLN A 91 7.45 10.53 -4.26
C GLN A 91 7.64 9.85 -2.90
N ASP A 92 6.63 9.12 -2.46
CA ASP A 92 6.68 8.35 -1.22
C ASP A 92 7.14 6.92 -1.46
N ARG A 93 7.77 6.34 -0.44
CA ARG A 93 8.10 4.91 -0.36
C ARG A 93 7.69 4.39 1.01
N LEU A 94 6.48 3.86 1.11
CA LEU A 94 5.89 3.42 2.37
C LEU A 94 6.23 1.98 2.69
N PHE A 95 6.64 1.73 3.93
CA PHE A 95 6.88 0.38 4.47
C PHE A 95 6.39 0.29 5.92
N CYS A 96 5.63 -0.74 6.28
CA CYS A 96 5.16 -0.94 7.65
C CYS A 96 6.06 -1.93 8.41
N SER A 97 6.87 -1.44 9.35
CA SER A 97 7.85 -2.24 10.08
C SER A 97 7.28 -2.94 11.32
N ILE A 98 6.27 -2.35 11.98
CA ILE A 98 5.64 -2.89 13.18
C ILE A 98 4.13 -2.83 13.03
N GLY A 99 3.43 -3.83 13.58
CA GLY A 99 1.98 -3.91 13.53
C GLY A 99 1.47 -4.18 12.11
N SER A 100 0.25 -3.73 11.85
CA SER A 100 -0.36 -3.84 10.53
C SER A 100 -1.13 -2.57 10.18
N VAL A 101 -1.08 -2.18 8.91
CA VAL A 101 -1.82 -1.06 8.37
C VAL A 101 -2.54 -1.45 7.10
N ARG A 102 -3.69 -0.84 6.83
CA ARG A 102 -4.24 -0.76 5.47
C ARG A 102 -3.76 0.54 4.83
N ILE A 103 -2.97 0.41 3.77
CA ILE A 103 -2.66 1.53 2.87
C ILE A 103 -3.73 1.53 1.79
N SER A 104 -4.36 2.68 1.57
CA SER A 104 -5.34 2.89 0.50
C SER A 104 -4.88 4.03 -0.38
N LEU A 105 -4.98 3.86 -1.68
CA LEU A 105 -4.55 4.79 -2.72
C LEU A 105 -5.74 5.15 -3.62
N PHE A 106 -5.77 6.38 -4.10
CA PHE A 106 -6.72 6.88 -5.07
C PHE A 106 -6.03 7.75 -6.11
N ASP A 107 -6.25 7.45 -7.38
CA ASP A 107 -5.68 8.23 -8.47
C ASP A 107 -6.52 9.48 -8.78
N GLY A 108 -6.15 10.61 -8.17
CA GLY A 108 -6.80 11.90 -8.39
C GLY A 108 -6.29 12.66 -9.62
N ARG A 109 -5.35 12.11 -10.39
CA ARG A 109 -4.71 12.81 -11.51
C ARG A 109 -5.61 12.72 -12.74
N LYS A 110 -6.30 13.81 -13.09
CA LYS A 110 -7.26 13.85 -14.23
C LYS A 110 -6.69 13.38 -15.57
N ALA A 111 -5.39 13.55 -15.79
CA ALA A 111 -4.72 13.14 -17.03
C ALA A 111 -4.19 11.69 -16.98
N SER A 112 -4.30 11.01 -15.85
CA SER A 112 -3.85 9.63 -15.69
C SER A 112 -4.78 8.65 -16.43
N PRO A 113 -4.25 7.61 -17.10
CA PRO A 113 -5.07 6.55 -17.69
C PRO A 113 -5.85 5.75 -16.64
N THR A 114 -5.44 5.83 -15.37
CA THR A 114 -6.09 5.16 -14.22
C THR A 114 -6.82 6.15 -13.32
N PHE A 115 -7.19 7.34 -13.81
CA PHE A 115 -7.95 8.32 -13.05
C PHE A 115 -9.20 7.70 -12.41
N GLY A 116 -9.39 7.96 -11.12
CA GLY A 116 -10.51 7.40 -10.35
C GLY A 116 -10.29 5.97 -9.84
N ALA A 117 -9.19 5.30 -10.22
CA ALA A 117 -8.87 3.99 -9.70
C ALA A 117 -8.53 4.05 -8.21
N VAL A 118 -8.95 3.01 -7.50
CA VAL A 118 -8.63 2.77 -6.09
C VAL A 118 -7.82 1.50 -6.01
N TRP A 119 -6.79 1.53 -5.16
CA TRP A 119 -6.04 0.33 -4.79
C TRP A 119 -5.80 0.35 -3.28
N HIS A 120 -5.89 -0.78 -2.61
CA HIS A 120 -5.58 -0.84 -1.18
C HIS A 120 -4.98 -2.18 -0.80
N LYS A 121 -4.12 -2.17 0.22
CA LYS A 121 -3.50 -3.38 0.73
C LYS A 121 -3.25 -3.33 2.22
N ILE A 122 -3.42 -4.47 2.87
CA ILE A 122 -3.01 -4.67 4.27
C ILE A 122 -1.56 -5.13 4.27
N LEU A 123 -0.70 -4.33 4.90
CA LEU A 123 0.74 -4.55 5.03
C LEU A 123 1.13 -4.57 6.51
N GLY A 124 2.32 -5.07 6.82
CA GLY A 124 2.82 -5.12 8.19
C GLY A 124 3.86 -6.21 8.39
N ALA A 125 4.13 -6.56 9.65
CA ALA A 125 5.13 -7.57 9.99
C ALA A 125 4.86 -8.94 9.35
N LEU A 126 3.59 -9.34 9.20
CA LEU A 126 3.20 -10.61 8.58
C LEU A 126 3.30 -10.60 7.05
N ARG A 127 3.21 -9.41 6.44
CA ARG A 127 3.29 -9.22 4.98
C ARG A 127 4.13 -7.98 4.67
N PRO A 128 5.46 -8.09 4.81
CA PRO A 128 6.33 -6.95 4.56
C PRO A 128 6.33 -6.60 3.08
N ALA A 129 6.09 -5.33 2.80
CA ALA A 129 6.10 -4.82 1.44
C ALA A 129 6.40 -3.33 1.42
N ILE A 130 6.97 -2.90 0.31
CA ILE A 130 7.19 -1.49 -0.01
C ILE A 130 6.20 -1.04 -1.09
N VAL A 131 5.61 0.14 -0.90
CA VAL A 131 4.72 0.79 -1.87
C VAL A 131 5.36 2.10 -2.30
N ILE A 132 5.57 2.26 -3.60
CA ILE A 132 6.05 3.49 -4.21
C ILE A 132 4.85 4.28 -4.72
N ILE A 133 4.70 5.52 -4.27
CA ILE A 133 3.52 6.35 -4.57
C ILE A 133 3.98 7.63 -5.28
N PRO A 134 3.67 7.80 -6.57
CA PRO A 134 4.09 8.98 -7.31
C PRO A 134 3.28 10.23 -6.90
N PRO A 135 3.78 11.43 -7.21
CA PRO A 135 3.07 12.67 -6.93
C PRO A 135 1.64 12.70 -7.49
N GLY A 136 0.72 13.28 -6.73
CA GLY A 136 -0.69 13.42 -7.09
C GLY A 136 -1.58 12.21 -6.84
N VAL A 137 -1.02 11.06 -6.42
CA VAL A 137 -1.81 9.93 -5.92
C VAL A 137 -2.16 10.15 -4.45
N TRP A 138 -3.45 10.19 -4.16
CA TRP A 138 -3.94 10.34 -2.80
C TRP A 138 -3.76 9.05 -2.04
N HIS A 139 -3.29 9.12 -0.80
CA HIS A 139 -3.09 7.95 0.04
C HIS A 139 -3.60 8.17 1.47
N GLY A 140 -4.11 7.09 2.06
CA GLY A 140 -4.54 7.01 3.44
C GLY A 140 -4.00 5.75 4.10
N VAL A 141 -3.71 5.83 5.39
CA VAL A 141 -3.15 4.75 6.19
C VAL A 141 -3.99 4.57 7.44
N VAL A 142 -4.46 3.35 7.65
CA VAL A 142 -5.29 2.96 8.80
C VAL A 142 -4.56 1.91 9.60
N SER A 143 -4.34 2.16 10.89
CA SER A 143 -3.76 1.18 11.81
C SER A 143 -4.76 0.08 12.13
N LEU A 144 -4.32 -1.18 12.04
CA LEU A 144 -5.14 -2.35 12.27
C LEU A 144 -4.67 -3.12 13.50
N GLY A 145 -5.63 -3.74 14.20
CA GLY A 145 -5.35 -4.56 15.37
C GLY A 145 -5.13 -3.75 16.66
N PRO A 146 -4.73 -4.45 17.74
CA PRO A 146 -4.62 -3.85 19.08
C PRO A 146 -3.26 -3.20 19.34
N GLU A 147 -2.29 -3.40 18.47
CA GLU A 147 -0.93 -2.88 18.62
C GLU A 147 -0.73 -1.58 17.84
N THR A 148 0.26 -0.81 18.27
CA THR A 148 0.74 0.35 17.51
C THR A 148 1.40 -0.11 16.21
N ALA A 149 1.11 0.59 15.12
CA ALA A 149 1.81 0.38 13.85
C ALA A 149 2.92 1.42 13.64
N LEU A 150 4.02 1.01 13.00
CA LEU A 150 5.13 1.89 12.63
C LEU A 150 5.33 1.84 11.12
N VAL A 151 5.14 2.99 10.47
CA VAL A 151 5.32 3.13 9.02
C VAL A 151 6.54 4.01 8.76
N LEU A 152 7.49 3.47 8.01
CA LEU A 152 8.59 4.22 7.44
C LEU A 152 8.15 4.84 6.11
N ASN A 153 8.64 6.06 5.85
CA ASN A 153 8.57 6.67 4.54
C ASN A 153 9.96 7.15 4.11
N MET A 154 10.40 6.73 2.93
CA MET A 154 11.68 7.11 2.32
C MET A 154 11.40 7.96 1.09
N VAL A 155 11.28 9.27 1.27
CA VAL A 155 10.89 10.20 0.21
C VAL A 155 12.08 10.59 -0.66
N ASP A 156 11.83 10.90 -1.93
CA ASP A 156 12.88 11.32 -2.86
C ASP A 156 13.41 12.74 -2.60
N LYS A 157 12.56 13.61 -2.05
CA LYS A 157 12.88 15.00 -1.72
C LYS A 157 12.64 15.23 -0.23
N ALA A 158 13.60 15.86 0.44
CA ALA A 158 13.42 16.27 1.82
C ALA A 158 12.34 17.35 1.95
N TYR A 159 11.69 17.40 3.12
CA TYR A 159 10.68 18.39 3.44
C TYR A 159 11.19 19.84 3.24
N SER A 160 10.47 20.61 2.43
CA SER A 160 10.69 22.06 2.29
C SER A 160 9.90 22.82 3.34
N PHE A 161 10.61 23.46 4.29
CA PHE A 161 9.98 24.17 5.40
C PHE A 161 9.18 25.40 4.95
N GLU A 162 9.70 26.16 3.99
CA GLU A 162 9.08 27.40 3.51
C GLU A 162 7.98 27.14 2.47
N SER A 163 8.05 26.01 1.75
CA SER A 163 7.07 25.65 0.72
C SER A 163 6.76 24.16 0.74
N PRO A 164 6.00 23.67 1.74
CA PRO A 164 5.59 22.27 1.81
C PRO A 164 4.72 21.86 0.62
N ASP A 165 4.95 20.67 0.07
CA ASP A 165 4.20 20.17 -1.09
C ASP A 165 3.06 19.22 -0.72
N HIS A 166 2.95 18.87 0.56
CA HIS A 166 1.97 17.93 1.09
C HIS A 166 0.57 18.56 1.17
N ARG A 167 -0.40 17.92 0.51
CA ARG A 167 -1.82 18.30 0.46
C ARG A 167 -2.65 17.32 1.29
N ARG A 168 -3.73 17.81 1.90
CA ARG A 168 -4.59 17.02 2.79
C ARG A 168 -6.06 17.20 2.43
N LEU A 169 -6.82 16.13 2.60
CA LEU A 169 -8.28 16.15 2.68
C LEU A 169 -8.71 15.37 3.93
N PRO A 170 -9.90 15.66 4.49
CA PRO A 170 -10.47 14.84 5.56
C PRO A 170 -10.60 13.36 5.16
N PRO A 171 -10.46 12.41 6.11
CA PRO A 171 -10.63 10.97 5.83
C PRO A 171 -12.01 10.59 5.23
N ASP A 172 -13.04 11.37 5.56
CA ASP A 172 -14.45 11.22 5.19
C ASP A 172 -14.88 12.13 4.03
N THR A 173 -13.91 12.72 3.32
CA THR A 173 -14.15 13.63 2.19
C THR A 173 -15.02 12.99 1.10
N GLU A 174 -15.98 13.75 0.56
CA GLU A 174 -16.80 13.33 -0.58
C GLU A 174 -16.04 13.38 -1.91
N HIS A 175 -14.87 14.03 -1.95
CA HIS A 175 -14.06 14.14 -3.17
C HIS A 175 -13.42 12.83 -3.61
N ILE A 176 -13.28 11.86 -2.70
CA ILE A 176 -12.70 10.54 -2.98
C ILE A 176 -13.77 9.49 -2.66
N PRO A 177 -14.24 8.71 -3.66
CA PRO A 177 -15.33 7.75 -3.48
C PRO A 177 -14.86 6.44 -2.81
N TYR A 178 -14.02 6.57 -1.77
CA TYR A 178 -13.51 5.44 -0.99
C TYR A 178 -13.38 5.85 0.47
N LYS A 179 -13.93 5.04 1.36
CA LYS A 179 -13.89 5.30 2.81
C LYS A 179 -12.66 4.64 3.43
N LEU A 180 -11.92 5.42 4.23
CA LEU A 180 -10.82 4.88 5.02
C LEU A 180 -11.31 4.12 6.26
N VAL A 181 -12.57 4.30 6.69
CA VAL A 181 -13.20 3.58 7.82
C VAL A 181 -14.61 3.15 7.46
#